data_AF-A0A942P588-F1
#
_entry.id   AF-A0A942P588-F1
#
_cell.length_a   1.000
_cell.length_b   1.000
_cell.length_c   1.000
_cell.angle_alpha   90.00
_cell.angle_beta   90.00
_cell.angle_gamma   90.00
#
_symmetry.space_group_name_H-M   'P 1'
#
loop_
_entity.id
_entity.type
_entity.pdbx_description
1 polymer ?
#
loop_
_entity_poly.entity_id
_entity_poly.type
_entity_poly.pdbx_seq_one_letter_code
_entity_poly.pdbx_strand_id
1 'polypeptide(L)' 'MNLSYKHLLPSDFAADSRVWVYQSSRLFTMGEALQIEDLLNHFVASWKSHGTPVKGFGTLFFGQFVI' A
#
# COMPACT_ATOMS: atom_id res chain seq x y z
N MET A 1 11.76 -1.17 -16.52
CA MET A 1 10.79 -0.99 -15.41
C MET A 1 9.63 -0.16 -15.95
N ASN A 2 8.41 -0.70 -15.96
CA ASN A 2 7.24 0.10 -16.38
C ASN A 2 6.84 1.00 -15.20
N LEU A 3 7.00 2.32 -15.35
CA LEU A 3 6.71 3.30 -14.31
C LEU A 3 5.29 3.88 -14.40
N SER A 4 4.41 3.26 -15.18
CA SER A 4 3.03 3.70 -15.33
C SER A 4 2.17 3.18 -14.17
N TYR A 5 2.43 3.64 -12.93
CA TYR A 5 1.74 3.14 -11.71
C TYR A 5 0.49 3.94 -11.33
N LYS A 6 0.32 5.16 -11.85
CA LYS A 6 -0.74 6.09 -11.42
C LYS A 6 -2.16 5.53 -11.54
N HIS A 7 -2.41 4.64 -12.51
CA HIS A 7 -3.72 4.01 -12.70
C HIS A 7 -4.08 2.99 -11.61
N LEU A 8 -3.10 2.58 -10.80
CA LEU A 8 -3.28 1.67 -9.66
C LEU A 8 -3.59 2.44 -8.36
N LEU A 9 -3.49 3.78 -8.38
CA LEU A 9 -3.75 4.62 -7.22
C LEU A 9 -5.23 5.03 -7.16
N PRO A 10 -5.83 5.04 -5.96
CA PRO A 10 -7.19 5.57 -5.79
C PRO A 10 -7.21 7.08 -6.04
N SER A 11 -8.24 7.55 -6.76
CA SER A 11 -8.37 8.96 -7.16
C SER A 11 -9.19 9.82 -6.19
N ASP A 12 -9.69 9.23 -5.10
CA ASP A 12 -10.68 9.80 -4.20
C ASP A 12 -10.11 10.09 -2.80
N PHE A 13 -8.79 10.19 -2.68
CA PHE A 13 -8.09 10.67 -1.49
C PHE A 13 -7.87 12.18 -1.55
N ALA A 14 -7.83 12.83 -0.38
CA ALA A 14 -7.52 14.25 -0.29
C ALA A 14 -6.05 14.51 -0.63
N ALA A 15 -5.74 15.69 -1.19
CA ALA A 15 -4.39 16.03 -1.63
C ALA A 15 -3.37 16.14 -0.48
N ASP A 16 -3.83 16.32 0.75
CA ASP A 16 -3.04 16.39 1.99
C ASP A 16 -2.98 15.05 2.74
N SER A 17 -3.46 13.96 2.12
CA SER A 17 -3.33 12.62 2.68
C SER A 17 -1.87 12.28 2.94
N ARG A 18 -1.61 11.62 4.06
CA ARG A 18 -0.26 11.12 4.39
C ARG A 18 0.05 9.90 3.53
N VAL A 19 1.29 9.83 3.05
CA VAL A 19 1.83 8.70 2.29
C VAL A 19 3.07 8.20 3.02
N TRP A 20 3.14 6.90 3.22
CA TRP A 20 4.32 6.22 3.73
C TRP A 20 4.91 5.37 2.61
N VAL A 21 6.23 5.30 2.52
CA VAL A 21 6.90 4.46 1.53
C VAL A 21 8.02 3.73 2.22
N TYR A 22 7.96 2.40 2.20
CA TYR A 22 8.98 1.53 2.78
C TYR A 22 9.61 0.69 1.67
N GLN A 23 10.92 0.80 1.52
CA GLN A 23 11.67 0.04 0.53
C GLN A 23 12.31 -1.19 1.18
N SER A 24 12.10 -2.36 0.57
CA SER A 24 12.84 -3.57 0.91
C SER A 24 14.28 -3.55 0.37
N SER A 25 15.21 -4.20 1.07
CA SER A 25 16.60 -4.37 0.62
C SER A 25 16.74 -5.29 -0.60
N ARG A 26 15.68 -6.03 -0.96
CA ARG A 26 15.62 -6.90 -2.15
C ARG A 26 14.22 -6.92 -2.75
N LEU A 27 14.11 -7.47 -3.97
CA LEU A 27 12.82 -7.82 -4.54
C LEU A 27 12.14 -8.91 -3.71
N PHE A 28 10.83 -8.74 -3.50
CA PHE A 28 9.98 -9.78 -2.95
C PHE A 28 9.76 -10.87 -3.99
N THR A 29 9.71 -12.11 -3.52
CA THR A 29 9.22 -13.23 -4.32
C THR A 29 7.72 -13.08 -4.57
N MET A 30 7.18 -13.82 -5.54
CA MET A 30 5.72 -13.79 -5.80
C MET A 30 4.90 -14.20 -4.56
N GLY A 31 5.34 -15.21 -3.82
CA GLY A 31 4.65 -15.64 -2.60
C GLY A 31 4.66 -14.58 -1.50
N GLU A 32 5.78 -13.87 -1.34
CA GLU A 32 5.87 -12.75 -0.40
C GLU A 32 5.00 -11.57 -0.83
N ALA A 33 4.96 -11.26 -2.14
CA ALA A 33 4.13 -10.19 -2.67
C ALA A 33 2.64 -10.44 -2.38
N LEU A 34 2.14 -11.67 -2.63
CA LEU A 34 0.76 -12.05 -2.32
C LEU A 34 0.45 -11.96 -0.82
N GLN A 35 1.38 -12.41 0.03
CA GLN A 35 1.22 -12.29 1.48
C GLN A 35 1.19 -10.81 1.94
N ILE A 36 2.03 -9.96 1.35
CA ILE A 36 2.04 -8.52 1.63
C ILE A 36 0.71 -7.89 1.23
N GLU A 37 0.17 -8.21 0.05
CA GLU A 37 -1.14 -7.70 -0.37
C GLU A 37 -2.25 -8.08 0.61
N ASP A 38 -2.30 -9.34 1.05
CA ASP A 38 -3.26 -9.79 2.07
C ASP A 38 -3.07 -9.03 3.39
N LEU A 39 -1.85 -8.87 3.87
CA LEU A 39 -1.55 -8.14 5.10
C LEU A 39 -1.97 -6.67 5.02
N LEU A 40 -1.71 -6.00 3.88
CA LEU A 40 -2.09 -4.61 3.65
C LEU A 40 -3.61 -4.45 3.63
N ASN A 41 -4.32 -5.34 2.94
CA ASN A 41 -5.78 -5.34 2.90
C ASN A 41 -6.40 -5.49 4.30
N HIS A 42 -5.89 -6.44 5.10
CA HIS A 42 -6.36 -6.63 6.48
C HIS A 42 -6.03 -5.43 7.38
N PHE A 43 -4.84 -4.85 7.24
CA PHE A 43 -4.43 -3.66 7.99
C PHE A 43 -5.37 -2.49 7.68
N VAL A 44 -5.55 -2.16 6.40
CA VAL A 44 -6.41 -1.05 5.97
C VAL A 44 -7.84 -1.24 6.47
N ALA A 45 -8.40 -2.45 6.36
CA ALA A 45 -9.76 -2.74 6.80
C ALA A 45 -9.96 -2.60 8.33
N SER A 46 -8.90 -2.81 9.12
CA SER A 46 -8.94 -2.72 10.59
C SER A 46 -8.41 -1.40 11.16
N TRP A 47 -7.86 -0.52 10.31
CA TRP A 47 -7.18 0.68 10.77
C TRP A 47 -8.15 1.72 11.33
N LYS A 48 -7.86 2.13 12.58
CA LYS A 48 -8.60 3.17 13.30
C LYS A 48 -7.64 4.19 13.89
N SER A 49 -8.04 5.46 13.87
CA SER A 49 -7.39 6.56 14.58
C SER A 49 -8.34 7.04 15.67
N HIS A 50 -7.88 7.02 16.92
CA HIS A 50 -8.71 7.35 18.09
C HIS A 50 -10.08 6.62 18.11
N GLY A 51 -10.11 5.36 17.65
CA GLY A 51 -11.32 4.53 17.59
C GLY A 51 -12.19 4.73 16.34
N THR A 52 -11.92 5.75 15.53
CA THR A 52 -12.65 6.02 14.28
C THR A 52 -11.95 5.35 13.09
N PRO A 53 -12.69 4.63 12.21
CA PRO A 53 -12.12 4.06 10.99
C PRO A 53 -11.44 5.13 10.12
N VAL A 54 -10.26 4.79 9.61
CA VAL A 54 -9.51 5.66 8.69
C VAL A 54 -9.63 5.11 7.28
N LYS A 55 -9.89 5.99 6.31
CA LYS A 55 -9.77 5.62 4.91
C LYS A 55 -8.29 5.37 4.59
N GLY A 56 -7.95 4.12 4.31
CA GLY A 56 -6.59 3.70 3.97
C GLY A 56 -6.54 3.05 2.59
N PHE A 57 -5.33 2.98 2.04
CA PHE A 57 -4.97 2.23 0.85
C PHE A 57 -3.56 1.70 1.07
N GLY A 58 -3.30 0.46 0.65
CA GLY A 58 -1.98 -0.15 0.76
C GLY A 58 -1.71 -0.99 -0.48
N THR A 59 -0.48 -0.92 -1.02
CA THR A 59 -0.08 -1.73 -2.18
C THR A 59 1.43 -1.98 -2.21
N LEU A 60 1.84 -2.92 -3.06
CA LEU A 60 3.25 -3.20 -3.35
C LEU A 60 3.58 -2.76 -4.78
N PHE A 61 4.44 -1.76 -4.94
CA PHE A 61 4.95 -1.35 -6.24
C PHE A 61 6.32 -1.98 -6.54
N PHE A 62 6.46 -2.37 -7.81
CA PHE A 62 7.70 -2.88 -8.41
C PHE A 62 8.31 -4.07 -7.65
N GLY A 63 7.51 -4.79 -6.86
CA GLY A 63 7.97 -5.89 -6.03
C GLY A 63 8.94 -5.48 -4.93
N GLN A 64 8.99 -4.21 -4.51
CA GLN A 64 9.99 -3.73 -3.55
C GLN A 64 9.51 -2.61 -2.63
N PHE A 65 8.60 -1.76 -3.09
CA PHE A 65 8.13 -0.59 -2.35
C PHE A 65 6.74 -0.87 -1.82
N VAL A 66 6.60 -0.90 -0.49
CA VAL A 66 5.30 -0.92 0.18
C VAL A 66 4.85 0.53 0.34
N ILE A 67 3.67 0.83 -0.18
CA ILE A 67 3.00 2.13 -0.12
C ILE A 67 1.74 1.97 0.71
#